data_AF-A0A2J8U053-F1
#
_entry.id   AF-A0A2J8U053-F1
#
_cell.length_a   1.000
_cell.length_b   1.000
_cell.length_c   1.000
_cell.angle_alpha   90.00
_cell.angle_beta   90.00
_cell.angle_gamma   90.00
#
_symmetry.space_group_name_H-M   'P 1'
#
loop_
_entity.id
_entity.type
_entity.pdbx_description
1 polymer ?
#
loop_
_entity_poly.entity_id
_entity_poly.type
_entity_poly.pdbx_seq_one_letter_code
_entity_poly.pdbx_strand_id
1 'polypeptide(L)'
;MVKLFIGNLPREATEQEIRSLFEQYGKVLECDIIKNYGFVHIEDKTAAEDAIRNLHHYKLHGVNINVEASKNKSKASTKLHVGNISPTCTNQELRAKFEEYGPVIECDIVKDYAFVHMERAEDAVEAIRGLDNTEFQGELLWAWVVAPSGV
;
A
#
# COMPACT_ATOMS: atom_id res chain seq x y z
N MET A 1 5.58 -3.06 -8.74
CA MET A 1 5.81 -4.01 -7.64
C MET A 1 4.47 -4.38 -7.02
N VAL A 2 4.20 -5.67 -6.87
CA VAL A 2 2.98 -6.20 -6.24
C VAL A 2 3.39 -7.11 -5.09
N LYS A 3 2.80 -6.85 -3.91
CA LYS A 3 2.98 -7.70 -2.74
C LYS A 3 1.96 -8.83 -2.77
N LEU A 4 2.43 -10.05 -2.63
CA LEU A 4 1.63 -11.26 -2.53
C LEU A 4 1.68 -11.78 -1.09
N PHE A 5 0.54 -12.27 -0.60
CA PHE A 5 0.43 -12.97 0.66
C PHE A 5 0.40 -14.47 0.37
N ILE A 6 1.23 -15.22 1.09
CA ILE A 6 1.23 -16.68 1.06
C ILE A 6 0.78 -17.20 2.42
N GLY A 7 -0.45 -17.68 2.51
CA GLY A 7 -1.00 -18.33 3.70
C GLY A 7 -0.81 -19.85 3.68
N ASN A 8 -1.04 -20.46 4.85
CA ASN A 8 -1.01 -21.91 5.02
C ASN A 8 0.33 -22.55 4.61
N LEU A 9 1.43 -21.86 4.88
CA LEU A 9 2.76 -22.41 4.62
C LEU A 9 3.05 -23.57 5.59
N PRO A 10 3.57 -24.71 5.10
CA PRO A 10 4.01 -25.80 5.94
C PRO A 10 5.24 -25.35 6.76
N ARG A 11 5.48 -26.00 7.90
CA ARG A 11 6.56 -25.62 8.81
C ARG A 11 7.94 -25.87 8.20
N GLU A 12 8.03 -26.82 7.28
CA GLU A 12 9.22 -27.14 6.50
C GLU A 12 9.50 -26.15 5.35
N ALA A 13 8.55 -25.30 4.96
CA ALA A 13 8.76 -24.34 3.88
C ALA A 13 9.86 -23.34 4.25
N THR A 14 10.80 -23.16 3.34
CA THR A 14 11.91 -22.21 3.51
C THR A 14 11.72 -21.01 2.60
N GLU A 15 12.29 -19.87 3.01
CA GLU A 15 12.25 -18.63 2.22
C GLU A 15 12.81 -18.85 0.81
N GLN A 16 13.92 -19.60 0.71
CA GLN A 16 14.55 -19.89 -0.56
C GLN A 16 13.68 -20.75 -1.49
N GLU A 17 12.93 -21.70 -0.94
CA GLU A 17 12.00 -22.53 -1.71
C GLU A 17 10.80 -21.71 -2.22
N ILE A 18 10.21 -20.89 -1.36
CA ILE A 18 9.13 -19.97 -1.75
C ILE A 18 9.64 -18.99 -2.79
N ARG A 19 10.79 -18.36 -2.57
CA ARG A 19 11.39 -17.45 -3.54
C ARG A 19 11.57 -18.12 -4.91
N SER A 20 12.20 -19.29 -4.95
CA SER A 20 12.44 -20.03 -6.20
C SER A 20 11.13 -20.40 -6.91
N LEU A 21 10.08 -20.73 -6.14
CA LEU A 21 8.77 -21.05 -6.68
C LEU A 21 8.14 -19.84 -7.40
N PHE A 22 8.25 -18.65 -6.81
CA PHE A 22 7.70 -17.41 -7.36
C PHE A 22 8.60 -16.81 -8.47
N GLU A 23 9.92 -17.04 -8.44
CA GLU A 23 10.87 -16.61 -9.47
C GLU A 23 10.59 -17.21 -10.86
N GLN A 24 9.83 -18.30 -10.94
CA GLN A 24 9.37 -18.88 -12.21
C GLN A 24 8.36 -18.00 -12.97
N TYR A 25 7.64 -17.13 -12.26
CA TYR A 25 6.62 -16.26 -12.84
C TYR A 25 7.13 -14.85 -13.12
N GLY A 26 8.04 -14.37 -12.28
CA GLY A 26 8.67 -13.06 -12.46
C GLY A 26 9.74 -12.79 -11.42
N LYS A 27 10.40 -11.65 -11.56
CA LYS A 27 11.49 -11.26 -10.67
C LYS A 27 10.97 -10.99 -9.25
N VAL A 28 11.38 -11.83 -8.31
CA VAL A 28 11.13 -11.65 -6.87
C VAL A 28 12.15 -10.67 -6.31
N LEU A 29 11.66 -9.56 -5.77
CA LEU A 29 12.46 -8.52 -5.16
C LEU A 29 12.71 -8.81 -3.67
N GLU A 30 11.69 -9.30 -2.99
CA GLU A 30 11.73 -9.57 -1.55
C GLU A 30 10.84 -10.78 -1.23
N CYS A 31 11.24 -11.58 -0.24
CA CYS A 31 10.51 -12.74 0.24
C CYS A 31 10.73 -12.86 1.74
N ASP A 32 9.65 -12.86 2.52
CA ASP A 32 9.69 -12.99 3.97
C ASP A 32 8.76 -14.12 4.40
N ILE A 33 9.23 -14.99 5.33
CA ILE A 33 8.39 -16.01 5.95
C ILE A 33 8.25 -15.73 7.45
N ILE A 34 7.00 -15.72 7.93
CA ILE A 34 6.63 -15.50 9.32
C ILE A 34 5.73 -16.65 9.79
N LYS A 35 6.33 -17.62 10.49
CA LYS A 35 5.64 -18.80 11.03
C LYS A 35 4.98 -19.65 9.93
N ASN A 36 3.67 -19.48 9.75
CA ASN A 36 2.83 -20.29 8.84
C ASN A 36 2.31 -19.47 7.64
N TYR A 37 2.87 -18.29 7.42
CA TYR A 37 2.55 -17.44 6.27
C TYR A 37 3.79 -16.66 5.83
N GLY A 38 3.75 -16.08 4.65
CA GLY A 38 4.83 -15.28 4.09
C GLY A 38 4.33 -14.19 3.16
N PHE A 39 5.26 -13.36 2.73
CA PHE A 39 5.03 -12.31 1.75
C PHE A 39 6.10 -12.36 0.67
N VAL A 40 5.69 -12.14 -0.58
CA VAL A 40 6.60 -12.05 -1.71
C VAL A 40 6.30 -10.77 -2.48
N HIS A 41 7.32 -9.99 -2.79
CA HIS A 41 7.22 -8.82 -3.64
C HIS A 41 7.70 -9.18 -5.05
N ILE A 42 6.78 -9.16 -6.02
CA ILE A 42 7.10 -9.33 -7.44
C ILE A 42 7.21 -7.95 -8.09
N GLU A 43 8.19 -7.77 -8.97
CA GLU A 43 8.40 -6.51 -9.69
C GLU A 43 7.21 -6.13 -10.58
N ASP A 44 6.73 -7.09 -11.38
CA ASP A 44 5.69 -6.92 -12.39
C ASP A 44 4.30 -7.38 -11.92
N LYS A 45 3.25 -6.64 -12.33
CA LYS A 45 1.86 -6.94 -11.93
C LYS A 45 1.32 -8.18 -12.63
N THR A 46 1.61 -8.35 -13.91
CA THR A 46 1.13 -9.49 -14.71
C THR A 46 1.73 -10.79 -14.19
N ALA A 47 3.03 -10.77 -13.90
CA ALA A 47 3.73 -11.88 -13.24
C ALA A 47 3.12 -12.21 -11.87
N ALA A 48 2.72 -11.20 -11.09
CA ALA A 48 2.09 -11.42 -9.80
C ALA A 48 0.70 -12.05 -9.92
N GLU A 49 -0.12 -11.63 -10.90
CA GLU A 49 -1.43 -12.25 -11.16
C GLU A 49 -1.30 -13.70 -11.66
N ASP A 50 -0.32 -13.98 -12.51
CA ASP A 50 -0.05 -15.33 -12.98
C ASP A 50 0.44 -16.24 -11.84
N ALA A 51 1.32 -15.72 -10.98
CA ALA A 51 1.77 -16.41 -9.78
C ALA A 51 0.59 -16.73 -8.84
N ILE A 52 -0.32 -15.78 -8.58
CA ILE A 52 -1.52 -16.04 -7.78
C ILE A 52 -2.35 -17.15 -8.43
N ARG A 53 -2.64 -17.04 -9.73
CA ARG A 53 -3.53 -17.98 -10.43
C ARG A 53 -2.99 -19.42 -10.42
N ASN A 54 -1.68 -19.59 -10.55
CA ASN A 54 -1.06 -20.92 -10.66
C ASN A 54 -0.60 -21.48 -9.30
N LEU A 55 -0.25 -20.62 -8.34
CA LEU A 55 0.26 -21.05 -7.03
C LEU A 55 -0.80 -21.09 -5.94
N HIS A 56 -1.95 -20.46 -6.14
CA HIS A 56 -3.07 -20.60 -5.22
C HIS A 56 -3.53 -22.06 -5.17
N HIS A 57 -3.57 -22.64 -3.96
CA HIS A 57 -3.81 -24.06 -3.68
C HIS A 57 -2.70 -25.02 -4.15
N TYR A 58 -1.52 -24.50 -4.52
CA TYR A 58 -0.38 -25.34 -4.86
C TYR A 58 0.04 -26.24 -3.69
N LYS A 59 0.38 -27.49 -3.98
CA LYS A 59 0.71 -28.48 -2.95
C LYS A 59 2.20 -28.44 -2.64
N LEU A 60 2.57 -27.80 -1.54
CA LEU A 60 3.93 -27.70 -1.02
C LEU A 60 4.06 -28.57 0.24
N HIS A 61 5.01 -29.51 0.26
CA HIS A 61 5.18 -30.48 1.37
C HIS A 61 3.88 -31.17 1.81
N GLY A 62 2.99 -31.45 0.85
CA GLY A 62 1.70 -32.07 1.12
C GLY A 62 0.59 -31.13 1.61
N VAL A 63 0.90 -29.84 1.85
CA VAL A 63 -0.04 -28.79 2.28
C VAL A 63 -0.39 -27.88 1.11
N ASN A 64 -1.66 -27.50 0.98
CA ASN A 64 -2.10 -26.55 -0.04
C ASN A 64 -1.86 -25.12 0.44
N ILE A 65 -0.94 -24.40 -0.20
CA ILE A 65 -0.63 -23.01 0.13
C ILE A 65 -1.71 -22.08 -0.44
N ASN A 66 -1.92 -20.94 0.20
CA ASN A 66 -2.90 -19.95 -0.24
C ASN A 66 -2.18 -18.71 -0.76
N VAL A 67 -2.17 -18.48 -2.07
CA VAL A 67 -1.53 -17.31 -2.66
C VAL A 67 -2.59 -16.29 -3.04
N GLU A 68 -2.46 -15.07 -2.55
CA GLU A 68 -3.40 -13.98 -2.83
C GLU A 68 -2.64 -12.67 -3.02
N ALA A 69 -3.24 -11.72 -3.73
CA ALA A 69 -2.76 -10.35 -3.71
C ALA A 69 -2.82 -9.85 -2.27
N SER A 70 -1.67 -9.44 -1.71
CA SER A 70 -1.63 -8.93 -0.36
C SER A 70 -2.41 -7.63 -0.33
N LYS A 71 -3.50 -7.61 0.44
CA LYS A 71 -4.17 -6.38 0.87
C LYS A 71 -3.27 -5.70 1.89
N ASN A 72 -2.09 -5.23 1.47
CA ASN A 72 -1.16 -4.64 2.41
C ASN A 72 -1.74 -3.28 2.82
N LYS A 73 -2.34 -3.25 4.02
CA LYS A 73 -2.16 -2.13 4.95
C LYS A 73 -0.65 -2.01 5.19
N SER A 74 0.06 -1.42 4.23
CA SER A 74 1.45 -1.02 4.44
C SER A 74 1.49 -0.19 5.72
N LYS A 75 2.52 -0.38 6.56
CA LYS A 75 2.74 0.43 7.76
C LYS A 75 2.86 1.94 7.46
N ALA A 76 2.91 2.32 6.18
CA ALA A 76 2.67 3.67 5.72
C ALA A 76 1.16 3.91 5.66
N SER A 77 0.66 4.72 6.58
CA SER A 77 -0.72 5.16 6.57
C SER A 77 -1.00 5.89 5.26
N THR A 78 -1.97 5.38 4.51
CA THR A 78 -2.54 6.06 3.35
C THR A 78 -3.46 7.22 3.76
N LYS A 79 -3.71 7.38 5.06
CA LYS A 79 -4.51 8.48 5.61
C LYS A 79 -3.60 9.63 6.01
N LEU A 80 -3.81 10.75 5.34
CA LEU A 80 -3.13 12.01 5.49
C LEU A 80 -3.99 12.94 6.34
N HIS A 81 -3.33 13.70 7.21
CA HIS A 81 -3.94 14.85 7.87
C HIS A 81 -3.37 16.11 7.24
N VAL A 82 -4.26 16.98 6.80
CA VAL A 82 -3.94 18.24 6.14
C VAL A 82 -4.42 19.38 7.03
N GLY A 83 -3.52 20.14 7.61
CA GLY A 83 -3.84 21.30 8.45
C GLY A 83 -3.66 22.62 7.71
N ASN A 84 -4.17 23.69 8.33
CA ASN A 84 -4.05 25.07 7.85
C ASN A 84 -4.68 25.25 6.46
N ILE A 85 -5.85 24.66 6.31
CA ILE A 85 -6.64 24.73 5.09
C ILE A 85 -7.43 26.03 5.13
N SER A 86 -7.38 26.77 4.02
CA SER A 86 -8.14 28.00 3.87
C SER A 86 -9.64 27.77 4.12
N PRO A 87 -10.33 28.67 4.85
CA PRO A 87 -11.77 28.55 5.08
C PRO A 87 -12.60 28.65 3.79
N THR A 88 -11.99 29.13 2.70
CA THR A 88 -12.62 29.15 1.37
C THR A 88 -12.34 27.88 0.56
N CYS A 89 -11.44 27.01 1.03
CA CYS A 89 -11.06 25.78 0.33
C CYS A 89 -12.20 24.77 0.38
N THR A 90 -12.50 24.20 -0.79
CA THR A 90 -13.52 23.16 -0.91
C THR A 90 -12.91 21.76 -0.97
N ASN A 91 -13.68 20.75 -0.56
CA ASN A 91 -13.28 19.35 -0.64
C ASN A 91 -12.85 18.96 -2.06
N GLN A 92 -13.50 19.51 -3.09
CA GLN A 92 -13.17 19.24 -4.49
C GLN A 92 -11.81 19.81 -4.88
N GLU A 93 -11.49 21.05 -4.48
CA GLU A 93 -10.21 21.67 -4.79
C GLU A 93 -9.05 20.98 -4.07
N LEU A 94 -9.23 20.68 -2.78
CA LEU A 94 -8.23 19.94 -2.02
C LEU A 94 -8.02 18.56 -2.64
N ARG A 95 -9.10 17.81 -2.89
CA ARG A 95 -9.04 16.50 -3.54
C ARG A 95 -8.31 16.57 -4.87
N ALA A 96 -8.63 17.51 -5.75
CA ALA A 96 -7.99 17.66 -7.05
C ALA A 96 -6.47 17.85 -6.91
N LYS A 97 -6.03 18.55 -5.86
CA LYS A 97 -4.61 18.74 -5.53
C LYS A 97 -3.91 17.45 -5.13
N PHE A 98 -4.58 16.61 -4.33
CA PHE A 98 -4.04 15.29 -3.95
C PHE A 98 -4.11 14.28 -5.12
N GLU A 99 -5.11 14.41 -6.00
CA GLU A 99 -5.24 13.60 -7.22
C GLU A 99 -4.10 13.81 -8.23
N GLU A 100 -3.32 14.90 -8.13
CA GLU A 100 -2.10 15.09 -8.92
C GLU A 100 -1.00 14.07 -8.59
N TYR A 101 -1.01 13.50 -7.37
CA TYR A 101 -0.02 12.53 -6.91
C TYR A 101 -0.49 11.08 -7.05
N GLY A 102 -1.80 10.86 -6.95
CA GLY A 102 -2.39 9.53 -7.10
C GLY A 102 -3.88 9.48 -6.79
N PRO A 103 -4.54 8.33 -7.04
CA PRO A 103 -5.97 8.19 -6.82
C PRO A 103 -6.35 8.41 -5.35
N VAL A 104 -7.28 9.34 -5.12
CA VAL A 104 -7.82 9.67 -3.80
C VAL A 104 -9.09 8.86 -3.56
N ILE A 105 -9.11 8.09 -2.47
CA ILE A 105 -10.27 7.33 -2.02
C ILE A 105 -11.26 8.24 -1.29
N GLU A 106 -10.77 9.09 -0.39
CA GLU A 106 -11.61 9.90 0.52
C GLU A 106 -10.92 11.26 0.77
N CYS A 107 -11.70 12.32 0.87
CA CYS A 107 -11.21 13.67 1.18
C CYS A 107 -12.31 14.43 1.92
N ASP A 108 -12.09 14.70 3.21
CA ASP A 108 -13.05 15.34 4.10
C ASP A 108 -12.40 16.47 4.88
N ILE A 109 -12.83 17.70 4.60
CA ILE A 109 -12.48 18.91 5.34
C ILE A 109 -13.35 19.00 6.59
N VAL A 110 -12.71 19.04 7.75
CA VAL A 110 -13.27 19.23 9.07
C VAL A 110 -12.74 20.54 9.65
N LYS A 111 -13.52 21.61 9.49
CA LYS A 111 -13.19 22.97 9.97
C LYS A 111 -11.90 23.51 9.32
N ASP A 112 -10.81 23.52 10.07
CA ASP A 112 -9.49 24.09 9.72
C ASP A 112 -8.46 23.03 9.27
N TYR A 113 -8.88 21.76 9.21
CA TYR A 113 -8.07 20.64 8.75
C TYR A 113 -8.88 19.67 7.89
N ALA A 114 -8.22 18.74 7.21
CA ALA A 114 -8.85 17.70 6.42
C ALA A 114 -8.16 16.36 6.58
N PHE A 115 -8.92 15.30 6.29
CA PHE A 115 -8.39 13.98 6.12
C PHE A 115 -8.45 13.58 4.66
N VAL A 116 -7.31 13.17 4.11
CA VAL A 116 -7.22 12.65 2.75
C VAL A 116 -6.76 11.21 2.80
N HIS A 117 -7.49 10.31 2.17
CA HIS A 117 -7.14 8.90 2.07
C HIS A 117 -6.70 8.60 0.65
N MET A 118 -5.42 8.31 0.48
CA MET A 118 -4.86 7.89 -0.80
C MET A 118 -5.10 6.41 -1.04
N GLU A 119 -5.17 5.98 -2.30
CA GLU A 119 -5.23 4.55 -2.62
C GLU A 119 -3.90 3.85 -2.35
N ARG A 120 -2.78 4.54 -2.57
CA ARG A 120 -1.44 3.99 -2.45
C ARG A 120 -0.62 4.77 -1.44
N ALA A 121 0.17 4.04 -0.66
CA ALA A 121 1.03 4.63 0.35
C ALA A 121 2.20 5.44 -0.25
N GLU A 122 2.69 5.03 -1.42
CA GLU A 122 3.72 5.77 -2.16
C GLU A 122 3.20 7.16 -2.56
N ASP A 123 2.03 7.20 -3.18
CA ASP A 123 1.35 8.45 -3.58
C ASP A 123 1.08 9.35 -2.36
N ALA A 124 0.73 8.76 -1.20
CA ALA A 124 0.54 9.51 0.03
C ALA A 124 1.83 10.20 0.52
N VAL A 125 2.97 9.50 0.42
CA VAL A 125 4.27 10.06 0.80
C VAL A 125 4.70 11.17 -0.16
N GLU A 126 4.49 10.98 -1.46
CA GLU A 126 4.81 11.99 -2.48
C GLU A 126 3.90 13.22 -2.34
N ALA A 127 2.60 13.02 -2.08
CA ALA A 127 1.66 14.11 -1.83
C ALA A 127 2.06 14.93 -0.61
N ILE A 128 2.47 14.29 0.49
CA ILE A 128 3.00 15.01 1.66
C ILE A 128 4.23 15.83 1.25
N ARG A 129 5.21 15.23 0.58
CA ARG A 129 6.47 15.92 0.23
C ARG A 129 6.25 17.11 -0.70
N GLY A 130 5.26 17.01 -1.58
CA GLY A 130 4.95 18.04 -2.56
C GLY A 130 3.92 19.08 -2.10
N LEU A 131 3.12 18.79 -1.06
CA LEU A 131 2.08 19.71 -0.56
C LEU A 131 2.38 20.27 0.82
N ASP A 132 3.14 19.56 1.65
CA ASP A 132 3.59 20.09 2.94
C ASP A 132 4.45 21.34 2.71
N ASN A 133 4.11 22.41 3.44
CA ASN A 133 4.77 23.71 3.35
C ASN A 133 4.60 24.41 1.98
N THR A 134 3.52 24.12 1.26
CA THR A 134 3.19 24.82 0.01
C THR A 134 2.05 25.80 0.17
N GLU A 135 2.11 26.92 -0.56
CA GLU A 135 1.05 27.91 -0.55
C GLU A 135 -0.15 27.42 -1.38
N PHE A 136 -1.31 27.35 -0.74
CA PHE A 136 -2.58 27.00 -1.34
C PHE A 136 -3.65 27.98 -0.86
N GLN A 137 -4.26 28.69 -1.82
CA GLN A 137 -5.25 29.75 -1.55
C GLN A 137 -4.77 30.81 -0.54
N GLY A 138 -3.47 31.14 -0.56
CA GLY A 138 -2.86 32.15 0.33
C GLY A 138 -2.49 31.66 1.72
N GLU A 139 -2.67 30.36 2.01
CA GLU A 139 -2.21 29.74 3.27
C GLU A 139 -1.22 28.62 2.98
N LEU A 140 -0.27 28.39 3.90
CA LEU A 140 0.66 27.26 3.78
C LEU A 140 -0.01 25.99 4.26
N LEU A 141 -0.17 24.99 3.39
CA LEU A 141 -0.68 23.69 3.79
C LEU A 141 0.32 22.93 4.62
N TRP A 142 -0.18 22.20 5.61
CA TRP A 142 0.62 21.28 6.42
C TRP A 142 0.09 19.87 6.19
N ALA A 143 0.90 18.95 5.68
CA ALA A 143 0.45 17.59 5.35
C ALA A 143 1.34 16.56 6.04
N TRP A 144 0.75 15.62 6.78
CA TRP A 144 1.50 14.53 7.41
C TRP A 144 0.71 13.22 7.45
N VAL A 145 1.43 12.10 7.54
CA VAL A 145 0.80 10.78 7.71
C VAL A 145 0.17 10.69 9.10
N VAL A 146 -1.10 10.28 9.16
CA VAL A 146 -1.73 9.92 10.42
C VAL A 146 -1.18 8.56 10.83
N ALA A 147 -0.41 8.49 11.92
CA ALA A 147 0.01 7.21 12.46
C ALA A 147 -1.23 6.31 12.66
N PRO A 148 -1.19 5.02 12.30
CA PRO A 148 -2.29 4.13 12.58
C PRO A 148 -2.56 4.21 14.08
N SER A 149 -3.75 4.70 14.44
CA SER A 149 -4.17 4.86 15.82
C SER A 149 -4.07 3.48 16.48
N GLY A 150 -2.96 3.26 17.18
CA GLY A 150 -2.72 2.05 17.96
C GLY A 150 -3.71 2.05 19.10
N VAL A 151 -4.72 1.19 18.99
CA VAL A 151 -5.51 0.74 20.13
C VAL A 151 -5.04 -0.64 20.54
#